data_AF-A0A3D4EQX8-F1
#
_entry.id   AF-A0A3D4EQX8-F1
#
_cell.length_a   1.000
_cell.length_b   1.000
_cell.length_c   1.000
_cell.angle_alpha   90.00
_cell.angle_beta   90.00
_cell.angle_gamma   90.00
#
_symmetry.space_group_name_H-M   'P 1'
#
loop_
_entity.id
_entity.type
_entity.pdbx_description
1 polymer ?
#
loop_
_entity_poly.entity_id
_entity_poly.type
_entity_poly.pdbx_seq_one_letter_code
_entity_poly.pdbx_strand_id
1 'polypeptide(L)'
;MSIFNKLFKQKSSSSSESPSNKGPERGKYMPDITAPADERFTKHFILNGGKFLYCIDMDEVHESFDNILLENDWYEQEAYCMDDKLQKLFDGYNLEFGHN
;
A
#
# COMPACT_ATOMS: atom_id res chain seq x y z
N MET A 1 7.58 -33.87 -3.75
CA MET A 1 8.88 -33.33 -3.27
C MET A 1 8.60 -31.95 -2.68
N SER A 2 8.64 -31.85 -1.35
CA SER A 2 8.22 -30.65 -0.58
C SER A 2 9.41 -29.73 -0.34
N ILE A 3 9.40 -28.55 -0.96
CA ILE A 3 10.51 -27.60 -0.94
C ILE A 3 10.28 -26.45 0.06
N PHE A 4 9.08 -26.34 0.65
CA PHE A 4 8.75 -25.27 1.62
C PHE A 4 8.93 -25.65 3.09
N ASN A 5 9.14 -26.93 3.42
CA ASN A 5 9.27 -27.39 4.80
C ASN A 5 10.65 -27.11 5.46
N LYS A 6 11.58 -26.45 4.75
CA LYS A 6 12.95 -26.19 5.26
C LYS A 6 13.23 -24.74 5.66
N LEU A 7 12.31 -23.81 5.42
CA LEU A 7 12.52 -22.38 5.75
C LEU A 7 12.00 -21.97 7.14
N PHE A 8 11.24 -22.82 7.84
CA PHE A 8 10.65 -22.49 9.16
C PHE A 8 11.15 -23.36 10.31
N LYS A 9 12.37 -23.89 10.24
CA LYS A 9 12.94 -24.68 11.35
C LYS A 9 13.88 -23.85 12.21
N GLN A 10 13.33 -22.93 13.00
CA GLN A 10 14.06 -22.27 14.08
C GLN A 10 14.09 -23.18 15.31
N LYS A 11 15.28 -23.62 15.70
CA LYS A 11 15.54 -24.35 16.96
C LYS A 11 15.36 -23.39 18.14
N SER A 12 14.59 -23.84 19.12
CA SER A 12 14.62 -23.31 20.49
C SER A 12 15.96 -23.65 21.15
N SER A 13 16.75 -22.64 21.49
CA SER A 13 17.73 -22.71 22.58
C SER A 13 17.91 -21.33 23.20
N SER A 14 17.78 -21.30 24.51
CA SER A 14 17.78 -20.18 25.44
C SER A 14 19.01 -19.27 25.35
N SER A 15 18.75 -17.98 25.12
CA SER A 15 19.41 -16.85 25.78
C SER A 15 18.56 -15.60 25.50
N SER A 16 17.53 -15.42 26.32
CA SER A 16 16.69 -14.24 26.32
C SER A 16 17.44 -13.03 26.88
N GLU A 17 18.34 -12.47 26.08
CA GLU A 17 18.77 -11.08 26.20
C GLU A 17 18.60 -10.44 24.83
N SER A 18 17.34 -10.17 24.48
CA SER A 18 17.08 -9.13 23.49
C SER A 18 17.55 -7.81 24.10
N PRO A 19 18.38 -7.00 23.41
CA PRO A 19 18.62 -5.64 23.86
C PRO A 19 17.25 -4.99 23.84
N SER A 20 16.73 -4.71 25.04
CA SER A 20 15.46 -4.05 25.18
C SER A 20 15.67 -2.65 24.62
N ASN A 21 15.31 -2.44 23.35
CA ASN A 21 14.93 -1.14 22.81
C ASN A 21 13.63 -0.72 23.54
N LYS A 22 13.73 -0.53 24.86
CA LYS A 22 12.77 0.24 25.63
C LYS A 22 13.04 1.68 25.23
N GLY A 23 12.35 2.12 24.18
CA GLY A 23 11.99 3.53 24.11
C GLY A 23 11.40 3.98 25.46
N PRO A 24 11.51 5.27 25.81
CA PRO A 24 11.17 5.76 27.14
C PRO A 24 9.83 5.18 27.64
N GLU A 25 9.85 4.55 28.82
CA GLU A 25 8.65 3.95 29.43
C GLU A 25 7.59 5.04 29.59
N ARG A 26 6.53 4.94 28.79
CA ARG A 26 5.48 5.95 28.71
C ARG A 26 4.57 5.84 29.92
N GLY A 27 4.23 6.98 30.52
CA GLY A 27 3.32 7.03 31.66
C GLY A 27 1.91 6.56 31.30
N LYS A 28 1.19 5.96 32.25
CA LYS A 28 -0.20 5.47 32.11
C LYS A 28 -1.21 6.52 31.60
N TYR A 29 -0.89 7.80 31.78
CA TYR A 29 -1.74 8.94 31.37
C TYR A 29 -1.20 9.67 30.15
N MET A 30 -0.11 9.17 29.55
CA MET A 30 0.49 9.76 28.37
C MET A 30 -0.36 9.37 27.16
N PRO A 31 -0.90 10.32 26.39
CA PRO A 31 -1.74 9.99 25.23
C PRO A 31 -0.95 9.12 24.26
N ASP A 32 -1.55 8.09 23.65
CA ASP A 32 -0.85 7.23 22.71
C ASP A 32 -0.16 8.07 21.61
N ILE A 33 1.12 7.80 21.31
CA ILE A 33 1.73 8.35 20.08
C ILE A 33 1.13 7.52 18.96
N THR A 34 -0.07 7.88 18.55
CA THR A 34 -0.55 7.52 17.23
C THR A 34 0.21 8.42 16.27
N ALA A 35 0.95 7.84 15.33
CA ALA A 35 1.51 8.59 14.21
C ALA A 35 0.44 9.51 13.61
N PRO A 36 0.78 10.68 13.05
CA PRO A 36 -0.19 11.56 12.40
C PRO A 36 -1.04 10.83 11.37
N ALA A 37 -2.23 11.36 11.07
CA ALA A 37 -3.17 10.72 10.14
C ALA A 37 -2.51 10.37 8.79
N ASP A 38 -1.69 11.26 8.26
CA ASP A 38 -1.00 11.12 6.97
C ASP A 38 0.02 9.98 6.97
N GLU A 39 0.78 9.83 8.07
CA GLU A 39 1.76 8.74 8.22
C GLU A 39 1.04 7.40 8.37
N ARG A 40 -0.06 7.38 9.14
CA ARG A 40 -0.89 6.17 9.26
C ARG A 40 -1.49 5.79 7.91
N PHE A 41 -2.04 6.75 7.17
CA PHE A 41 -2.59 6.51 5.84
C PHE A 41 -1.51 5.94 4.92
N THR A 42 -0.38 6.62 4.79
CA THR A 42 0.74 6.20 3.93
C THR A 42 1.19 4.78 4.27
N LYS A 43 1.36 4.48 5.56
CA LYS A 43 1.76 3.15 6.03
C LYS A 43 0.72 2.08 5.67
N HIS A 44 -0.56 2.31 5.96
CA HIS A 44 -1.60 1.32 5.68
C HIS A 44 -1.84 1.15 4.18
N PHE A 45 -1.78 2.23 3.41
CA PHE A 45 -1.92 2.20 1.96
C PHE A 45 -0.83 1.32 1.33
N ILE A 46 0.44 1.53 1.70
CA ILE A 46 1.56 0.72 1.22
C ILE A 46 1.44 -0.75 1.66
N LEU A 47 1.07 -1.01 2.92
CA LEU A 47 0.91 -2.38 3.43
C LEU A 47 -0.22 -3.15 2.72
N ASN A 48 -1.24 -2.45 2.21
CA ASN A 48 -2.33 -3.04 1.42
C ASN A 48 -2.03 -3.09 -0.08
N GLY A 49 -0.77 -2.90 -0.49
CA GLY A 49 -0.34 -2.99 -1.89
C GLY A 49 -0.46 -1.69 -2.68
N GLY A 50 -0.94 -0.61 -2.07
CA GLY A 50 -1.00 0.71 -2.68
C GLY A 50 0.39 1.22 -3.08
N LYS A 51 0.43 1.96 -4.19
CA LYS A 51 1.66 2.51 -4.78
C LYS A 51 1.52 4.02 -4.95
N PHE A 52 2.58 4.75 -4.66
CA PHE A 52 2.70 6.17 -5.00
C PHE A 52 3.62 6.28 -6.21
N LEU A 53 3.10 6.89 -7.27
CA LEU A 53 3.84 7.17 -8.49
C LEU A 53 4.13 8.66 -8.56
N TYR A 54 5.35 9.01 -8.94
CA TYR A 54 5.79 10.38 -9.06
C TYR A 54 5.84 10.72 -10.54
N CYS A 55 4.98 11.63 -10.97
CA CYS A 55 4.93 12.15 -12.33
C CYS A 55 5.21 13.65 -12.29
N ILE A 56 5.99 14.17 -13.23
CA ILE A 56 6.29 15.61 -13.32
C ILE A 56 5.24 16.39 -14.11
N ASP A 57 4.50 15.73 -14.99
CA ASP A 57 3.43 16.31 -15.80
C ASP A 57 2.30 15.29 -16.08
N MET A 58 1.28 15.74 -16.79
CA MET A 58 0.12 14.89 -17.13
C MET A 58 0.44 13.83 -18.18
N ASP A 59 1.43 14.05 -19.05
CA ASP A 59 1.80 13.07 -20.06
C ASP A 59 2.39 11.83 -19.37
N GLU A 60 3.25 12.02 -18.37
CA GLU A 60 3.76 10.93 -17.54
C GLU A 60 2.68 10.25 -16.71
N VAL A 61 1.66 10.98 -16.24
CA VAL A 61 0.50 10.39 -15.55
C VAL A 61 -0.25 9.45 -16.48
N HIS A 62 -0.52 9.89 -17.72
CA HIS A 62 -1.22 9.11 -18.72
C HIS A 62 -0.41 7.89 -19.16
N GLU A 63 0.89 8.03 -19.39
CA GLU A 63 1.80 6.92 -19.72
C GLU A 63 1.88 5.91 -18.57
N SER A 64 2.04 6.39 -17.33
CA SER A 64 2.11 5.50 -16.17
C SER A 64 0.81 4.73 -15.97
N PHE A 65 -0.34 5.40 -16.13
CA PHE A 65 -1.65 4.77 -15.99
C PHE A 65 -1.87 3.71 -17.09
N ASP A 66 -1.55 4.02 -18.35
CA ASP A 66 -1.66 3.09 -19.46
C ASP A 66 -0.81 1.82 -19.25
N ASN A 67 0.45 2.01 -18.83
CA ASN A 67 1.36 0.91 -18.51
C ASN A 67 0.82 0.00 -17.40
N ILE A 68 0.19 0.57 -16.36
CA ILE A 68 -0.42 -0.20 -15.27
C ILE A 68 -1.59 -1.02 -15.79
N LEU A 69 -2.47 -0.42 -16.59
CA LEU A 69 -3.60 -1.14 -17.18
C LEU A 69 -3.13 -2.29 -18.06
N LEU A 70 -2.11 -2.05 -18.89
CA LEU A 70 -1.53 -3.05 -19.77
C LEU A 70 -0.84 -4.19 -19.01
N GLU A 71 -0.01 -3.87 -18.00
CA GLU A 71 0.71 -4.86 -17.20
C GLU A 71 -0.26 -5.82 -16.48
N ASN A 72 -1.42 -5.34 -16.09
CA ASN A 72 -2.39 -6.08 -15.30
C ASN A 72 -3.60 -6.60 -16.09
N ASP A 73 -3.66 -6.34 -17.40
CA ASP A 73 -4.80 -6.67 -18.27
C ASP A 73 -6.14 -6.10 -17.73
N TRP A 74 -6.12 -4.82 -17.36
CA TRP A 74 -7.24 -4.12 -16.70
C TRP A 74 -8.10 -3.25 -17.62
N TYR A 75 -7.80 -3.21 -18.92
CA TYR A 75 -8.73 -2.58 -19.86
C TYR A 75 -10.10 -3.27 -19.79
N GLU A 76 -11.18 -2.51 -19.99
CA GLU A 76 -12.56 -3.02 -19.96
C GLU A 76 -13.00 -3.59 -18.59
N GLN A 77 -12.26 -3.31 -17.51
CA GLN A 77 -12.64 -3.67 -16.14
C GLN A 77 -13.37 -2.51 -15.43
N GLU A 78 -14.08 -2.87 -14.35
CA GLU A 78 -14.68 -1.89 -13.45
C GLU A 78 -13.61 -1.29 -12.53
N ALA A 79 -13.45 0.03 -12.58
CA ALA A 79 -12.58 0.81 -11.71
C ALA A 79 -13.41 1.56 -10.67
N TYR A 80 -12.98 1.55 -9.41
CA TYR A 80 -13.67 2.32 -8.38
C TYR A 80 -13.19 3.78 -8.37
N CYS A 81 -14.09 4.72 -8.62
CA CYS A 81 -13.79 6.15 -8.56
C CYS A 81 -15.01 6.97 -8.12
N MET A 82 -14.87 7.74 -7.04
CA MET A 82 -15.94 8.61 -6.51
C MET A 82 -15.86 10.07 -6.99
N ASP A 83 -14.79 10.47 -7.68
CA ASP A 83 -14.59 11.85 -8.12
C ASP A 83 -14.89 11.99 -9.61
N ASP A 84 -16.01 12.64 -9.94
CA ASP A 84 -16.46 12.88 -11.32
C ASP A 84 -15.42 13.58 -12.20
N LYS A 85 -14.54 14.41 -11.61
CA LYS A 85 -13.48 15.09 -12.38
C LYS A 85 -12.37 14.11 -12.75
N LEU A 86 -12.03 13.18 -11.87
CA LEU A 86 -11.08 12.12 -12.17
C LEU A 86 -11.64 11.15 -13.21
N GLN A 87 -12.92 10.77 -13.10
CA GLN A 87 -13.56 9.95 -14.12
C GLN A 87 -13.46 10.59 -15.52
N LYS A 88 -13.78 11.88 -15.63
CA LYS A 88 -13.65 12.64 -16.89
C LYS A 88 -12.21 12.75 -17.39
N LEU A 89 -11.25 12.85 -16.48
CA LEU A 89 -9.82 12.93 -16.83
C LEU A 89 -9.31 11.61 -17.42
N PHE A 90 -9.89 10.48 -17.01
CA PHE A 90 -9.47 9.13 -17.39
C PHE A 90 -10.49 8.37 -18.26
N ASP A 91 -11.40 9.08 -18.94
CA ASP A 91 -12.46 8.48 -19.79
C ASP A 91 -11.90 7.76 -21.05
N GLY A 92 -10.66 8.07 -21.44
CA GLY A 92 -10.02 7.53 -22.66
C GLY A 92 -9.53 6.08 -22.60
N TYR A 93 -9.71 5.38 -21.48
CA TYR A 93 -9.11 4.06 -21.21
C TYR A 93 -10.11 2.89 -21.24
N ASN A 94 -11.36 3.12 -21.69
CA ASN A 94 -12.43 2.12 -21.71
C ASN A 94 -12.66 1.44 -20.34
N LEU A 95 -12.65 2.23 -19.26
CA LEU A 95 -12.94 1.75 -17.90
C LEU A 95 -14.40 2.04 -17.56
N GLU A 96 -15.05 1.11 -16.87
CA GLU A 96 -16.35 1.37 -16.25
C GLU A 96 -16.12 1.88 -14.82
N PHE A 97 -16.60 3.08 -14.47
CA PHE A 97 -16.44 3.61 -13.12
C PHE A 97 -17.58 3.16 -12.20
N GLY A 98 -17.26 2.29 -11.24
CA GLY A 98 -18.20 1.74 -10.28
C GLY A 98 -18.57 2.71 -9.15
N HIS A 99 -19.83 2.64 -8.71
CA HIS A 99 -20.37 3.38 -7.57
C HIS A 99 -20.91 2.39 -6.51
N ASN A 100 -20.02 1.65 -5.83
CA ASN A 100 -20.40 0.79 -4.70
C ASN A 100 -20.24 1.52 -3.35
#